data_AF-A0A7W9EXE0-F1
#
_entry.id   AF-A0A7W9EXE0-F1
#
_cell.length_a   1.000
_cell.length_b   1.000
_cell.length_c   1.000
_cell.angle_alpha   90.00
_cell.angle_beta   90.00
_cell.angle_gamma   90.00
#
_symmetry.space_group_name_H-M   'P 1'
#
loop_
_entity.id
_entity.type
_entity.pdbx_description
1 polymer ?
#
loop_
_entity_poly.entity_id
_entity_poly.type
_entity_poly.pdbx_seq_one_letter_code
_entity_poly.pdbx_strand_id
1 'polypeptide(L)'
;MKLYLILAAFLATTACDPPEARRQAELMNTIERKITLPPGAGAVERFARAYKFASPDRVEALYFIPEEEPDRMFCEGTKRYGHKNGQIALACPPPDGMKAGERRWFADDVILPFVSDGACAYIDVEYQVGSKTVPKASCHGEG
;
A
#
# COMPACT_ATOMS: atom_id res chain seq x y z
N MET A 1 -51.89 17.06 -33.80
CA MET A 1 -51.47 17.07 -32.38
C MET A 1 -50.20 16.22 -32.27
N LYS A 2 -49.06 16.83 -31.95
CA LYS A 2 -47.74 16.17 -31.86
C LYS A 2 -47.55 15.58 -30.47
N LEU A 3 -47.38 14.26 -30.39
CA LEU A 3 -47.05 13.52 -29.17
C LEU A 3 -45.52 13.47 -29.06
N TYR A 4 -44.94 14.14 -28.07
CA TYR A 4 -43.50 14.23 -27.89
C TYR A 4 -42.95 12.93 -27.30
N LEU A 5 -41.98 12.31 -28.00
CA LEU A 5 -41.10 11.28 -27.46
C LEU A 5 -40.28 11.89 -26.30
N ILE A 6 -40.46 11.39 -25.09
CA ILE A 6 -39.56 11.67 -23.96
C ILE A 6 -38.35 10.74 -24.12
N LEU A 7 -37.26 11.31 -24.64
CA LEU A 7 -35.96 10.67 -24.72
C LEU A 7 -35.39 10.59 -23.29
N ALA A 8 -35.41 9.40 -22.69
CA ALA A 8 -34.71 9.13 -21.44
C ALA A 8 -33.20 9.17 -21.69
N ALA A 9 -32.58 10.31 -21.36
CA ALA A 9 -31.13 10.45 -21.38
C ALA A 9 -30.53 9.59 -20.26
N PHE A 10 -30.04 8.40 -20.62
CA PHE A 10 -29.15 7.60 -19.80
C PHE A 10 -27.89 8.42 -19.50
N LEU A 11 -27.80 8.98 -18.30
CA LEU A 11 -26.58 9.57 -17.75
C LEU A 11 -25.57 8.44 -17.54
N ALA A 12 -24.74 8.19 -18.55
CA ALA A 12 -23.54 7.37 -18.41
C ALA A 12 -22.53 8.15 -17.55
N THR A 13 -22.48 7.85 -16.25
CA THR A 13 -21.39 8.30 -15.39
C THR A 13 -20.13 7.57 -15.82
N THR A 14 -19.34 8.18 -16.70
CA THR A 14 -17.96 7.76 -16.92
C THR A 14 -17.20 8.04 -15.63
N ALA A 15 -16.95 6.98 -14.85
CA ALA A 15 -16.06 7.02 -13.71
C ALA A 15 -14.62 7.18 -14.21
N CYS A 16 -14.27 8.38 -14.67
CA CYS A 16 -12.88 8.77 -14.81
C CYS A 16 -12.36 9.02 -13.40
N ASP A 17 -11.52 8.11 -12.90
CA ASP A 17 -10.75 8.38 -11.69
C ASP A 17 -9.99 9.71 -11.86
N PRO A 18 -9.81 10.49 -10.77
CA PRO A 18 -8.99 11.68 -10.81
C PRO A 18 -7.59 11.35 -11.38
N PRO A 19 -6.96 12.27 -12.14
CA PRO A 19 -5.66 12.02 -12.78
C PRO A 19 -4.59 11.48 -11.82
N GLU A 20 -4.63 11.91 -10.56
CA GLU A 20 -3.75 11.44 -9.51
C GLU A 20 -3.98 9.96 -9.15
N ALA A 21 -5.23 9.56 -8.89
CA ALA A 21 -5.58 8.17 -8.59
C ALA A 21 -5.18 7.22 -9.74
N ARG A 22 -5.35 7.67 -10.99
CA ARG A 22 -4.88 6.92 -12.17
C ARG A 22 -3.35 6.78 -12.16
N ARG A 23 -2.61 7.87 -11.92
CA ARG A 23 -1.15 7.84 -11.83
C ARG A 23 -0.67 6.89 -10.71
N GLN A 24 -1.32 6.94 -9.55
CA GLN A 24 -1.03 6.06 -8.42
C GLN A 24 -1.25 4.59 -8.80
N ALA A 25 -2.37 4.27 -9.46
CA ALA A 25 -2.66 2.92 -9.96
C ALA A 25 -1.62 2.44 -10.99
N GLU A 26 -1.21 3.30 -11.93
CA GLU A 26 -0.17 2.99 -12.91
C GLU A 26 1.19 2.74 -12.26
N LEU A 27 1.54 3.50 -11.21
CA LEU A 27 2.77 3.29 -10.43
C LEU A 27 2.73 1.97 -9.66
N MET A 28 1.65 1.67 -8.93
CA MET A 28 1.48 0.38 -8.24
C MET A 28 1.63 -0.79 -9.21
N ASN A 29 0.91 -0.75 -10.34
CA ASN A 29 1.01 -1.76 -11.39
C ASN A 29 2.43 -1.91 -11.95
N THR A 30 3.17 -0.80 -12.07
CA THR A 30 4.54 -0.82 -12.60
C THR A 30 5.53 -1.41 -11.61
N ILE A 31 5.41 -1.07 -10.33
CA ILE A 31 6.23 -1.63 -9.26
C ILE A 31 5.97 -3.15 -9.16
N GLU A 32 4.71 -3.56 -9.08
CA GLU A 32 4.31 -4.98 -8.94
C GLU A 32 4.79 -5.86 -10.10
N ARG A 33 4.95 -5.31 -11.32
CA ARG A 33 5.53 -6.04 -12.46
C ARG A 33 7.06 -6.10 -12.47
N LYS A 34 7.73 -5.17 -11.79
CA LYS A 34 9.19 -5.02 -11.84
C LYS A 34 9.89 -5.60 -10.63
N ILE A 35 9.19 -5.66 -9.49
CA ILE A 35 9.75 -6.18 -8.26
C ILE A 35 10.09 -7.67 -8.43
N THR A 36 11.28 -8.03 -7.96
CA THR A 36 11.61 -9.41 -7.62
C THR A 36 11.60 -9.49 -6.11
N LEU A 37 10.74 -10.34 -5.54
CA LEU A 37 10.71 -10.49 -4.09
C LEU A 37 12.01 -11.14 -3.60
N PRO A 38 12.53 -10.73 -2.44
CA PRO A 38 13.74 -11.33 -1.85
C PRO A 38 13.55 -12.83 -1.57
N PRO A 39 14.64 -13.61 -1.56
CA PRO A 39 14.59 -15.01 -1.13
C PRO A 39 13.92 -15.17 0.24
N GLY A 40 13.13 -16.22 0.42
CA GLY A 40 12.37 -16.46 1.65
C GLY A 40 11.02 -15.73 1.71
N ALA A 41 10.77 -14.76 0.83
CA ALA A 41 9.44 -14.20 0.65
C ALA A 41 8.47 -15.24 0.04
N GLY A 42 7.25 -15.28 0.56
CA GLY A 42 6.17 -16.07 -0.02
C GLY A 42 5.62 -15.47 -1.33
N ALA A 43 4.54 -16.05 -1.83
CA ALA A 43 3.83 -15.53 -3.00
C ALA A 43 3.24 -14.11 -2.73
N VAL A 44 3.26 -13.24 -3.74
CA VAL A 44 2.88 -11.81 -3.61
C VAL A 44 1.44 -11.61 -3.14
N GLU A 45 0.55 -12.58 -3.40
CA GLU A 45 -0.86 -12.58 -3.04
C GLU A 45 -1.07 -12.70 -1.53
N ARG A 46 -0.09 -13.23 -0.80
CA ARG A 46 -0.12 -13.31 0.68
C ARG A 46 0.06 -11.94 1.32
N PHE A 47 0.59 -10.98 0.58
CA PHE A 47 0.91 -9.65 1.09
C PHE A 47 -0.24 -8.69 0.81
N ALA A 48 -0.53 -7.85 1.79
CA ALA A 48 -1.06 -6.51 1.56
C ALA A 48 0.09 -5.58 1.14
N ARG A 49 -0.22 -4.57 0.32
CA ARG A 49 0.79 -3.69 -0.27
C ARG A 49 0.40 -2.22 -0.08
N ALA A 50 1.14 -1.53 0.78
CA ALA A 50 0.95 -0.11 1.06
C ALA A 50 1.96 0.71 0.26
N TYR A 51 1.53 1.80 -0.36
CA TYR A 51 2.36 2.67 -1.19
C TYR A 51 2.22 4.12 -0.74
N LYS A 52 3.29 4.91 -0.85
CA LYS A 52 3.25 6.37 -0.74
C LYS A 52 4.36 7.01 -1.54
N PHE A 53 4.24 8.30 -1.88
CA PHE A 53 5.43 9.03 -2.28
C PHE A 53 6.30 9.29 -1.06
N ALA A 54 7.60 9.06 -1.23
CA ALA A 54 8.63 9.50 -0.32
C ALA A 54 9.22 10.85 -0.76
N SER A 55 9.15 11.12 -2.06
CA SER A 55 9.48 12.38 -2.72
C SER A 55 8.81 12.38 -4.11
N PRO A 56 8.84 13.48 -4.87
CA PRO A 56 8.26 13.52 -6.22
C PRO A 56 8.80 12.45 -7.19
N ASP A 57 10.02 11.95 -6.95
CA ASP A 57 10.70 10.96 -7.81
C ASP A 57 10.89 9.59 -7.13
N ARG A 58 10.42 9.40 -5.89
CA ARG A 58 10.59 8.15 -5.13
C ARG A 58 9.28 7.68 -4.52
N VAL A 59 8.94 6.42 -4.75
CA VAL A 59 7.84 5.72 -4.09
C VAL A 59 8.42 4.75 -3.06
N GLU A 60 7.89 4.78 -1.86
CA GLU A 60 8.12 3.76 -0.84
C GLU A 60 6.90 2.84 -0.81
N ALA A 61 7.15 1.54 -0.77
CA ALA A 61 6.11 0.55 -0.59
C ALA A 61 6.49 -0.44 0.50
N LEU A 62 5.49 -0.88 1.25
CA LEU A 62 5.59 -1.89 2.29
C LEU A 62 4.70 -3.05 1.91
N TYR A 63 5.31 -4.22 1.74
CA TYR A 63 4.62 -5.47 1.50
C TYR A 63 4.61 -6.21 2.82
N PHE A 64 3.43 -6.55 3.32
CA PHE A 64 3.31 -7.19 4.63
C PHE A 64 2.22 -8.25 4.64
N ILE A 65 2.41 -9.32 5.40
CA ILE A 65 1.38 -10.34 5.63
C ILE A 65 0.45 -9.82 6.73
N PRO A 66 -0.84 -9.55 6.45
CA PRO A 66 -1.74 -9.05 7.48
C PRO A 66 -2.04 -10.11 8.54
N GLU A 67 -2.17 -9.68 9.78
CA GLU A 67 -2.70 -10.51 10.86
C GLU A 67 -4.22 -10.61 10.73
N GLU A 68 -4.77 -11.82 10.91
CA GLU A 68 -6.23 -12.04 10.83
C GLU A 68 -6.97 -11.33 11.97
N GLU A 69 -6.38 -11.35 13.17
CA GLU A 69 -6.94 -10.78 14.40
C GLU A 69 -5.88 -9.94 15.12
N PRO A 70 -5.63 -8.69 14.68
CA PRO A 70 -4.63 -7.84 15.32
C PRO A 70 -5.04 -7.48 16.74
N ASP A 71 -4.08 -7.43 17.69
CA ASP A 71 -4.34 -6.93 19.05
C ASP A 71 -4.55 -5.41 19.03
N ARG A 72 -5.78 -5.01 18.70
CA ARG A 72 -6.19 -3.62 18.59
C ARG A 72 -6.04 -2.86 19.91
N MET A 73 -6.24 -3.53 21.04
CA MET A 73 -6.13 -2.88 22.35
C MET A 73 -4.68 -2.52 22.65
N PHE A 74 -3.75 -3.43 22.36
CA PHE A 74 -2.33 -3.18 22.50
C PHE A 74 -1.84 -2.12 21.49
N CYS A 75 -2.29 -2.20 20.24
CA CYS A 75 -2.00 -1.17 19.22
C CYS A 75 -2.48 0.24 19.65
N GLU A 76 -3.73 0.38 20.08
CA GLU A 76 -4.25 1.68 20.52
C GLU A 76 -3.57 2.19 21.81
N GLY A 77 -3.17 1.28 22.70
CA GLY A 77 -2.38 1.62 23.88
C GLY A 77 -1.01 2.18 23.52
N THR A 78 -0.32 1.59 22.54
CA THR A 78 1.04 1.97 22.14
C THR A 78 1.09 3.24 21.31
N LYS A 79 0.06 3.54 20.50
CA LYS A 79 -0.08 4.83 19.81
C LYS A 79 -0.04 6.04 20.75
N ARG A 80 -0.35 5.86 22.04
CA ARG A 80 -0.27 6.95 23.05
C ARG A 80 1.15 7.34 23.42
N TYR A 81 2.10 6.42 23.25
CA TYR A 81 3.49 6.59 23.68
C TYR A 81 4.48 6.63 22.51
N GLY A 82 4.02 6.41 21.28
CA GLY A 82 4.86 6.44 20.10
C GLY A 82 4.27 7.18 18.91
N HIS A 83 4.83 6.93 17.73
CA HIS A 83 4.30 7.47 16.49
C HIS A 83 2.85 7.02 16.28
N LYS A 84 2.04 7.84 15.58
CA LYS A 84 0.62 7.54 15.30
C LYS A 84 0.39 6.19 14.59
N ASN A 85 1.42 5.64 13.96
CA ASN A 85 1.43 4.35 13.28
C ASN A 85 1.87 3.18 14.19
N GLY A 86 2.11 3.39 15.49
CA GLY A 86 2.46 2.33 16.46
C GLY A 86 3.91 1.82 16.40
N GLN A 87 4.77 2.49 15.64
CA GLN A 87 6.11 2.00 15.27
C GLN A 87 7.10 1.82 16.44
N ILE A 88 6.85 2.41 17.61
CA ILE A 88 7.72 2.23 18.79
C ILE A 88 7.61 0.82 19.39
N ALA A 89 6.51 0.10 19.15
CA ALA A 89 6.26 -1.19 19.82
C ALA A 89 6.01 -2.37 18.87
N LEU A 90 6.04 -2.16 17.55
CA LEU A 90 5.58 -3.17 16.55
C LEU A 90 4.17 -3.71 16.84
N ALA A 91 3.42 -3.01 17.69
CA ALA A 91 2.16 -3.45 18.26
C ALA A 91 0.98 -3.23 17.32
N CYS A 92 1.16 -2.35 16.35
CA CYS A 92 0.22 -2.11 15.29
C CYS A 92 0.76 -2.79 14.04
N PRO A 93 0.10 -3.84 13.52
CA PRO A 93 0.46 -4.35 12.21
C PRO A 93 0.30 -3.23 11.16
N PRO A 94 1.16 -3.20 10.13
CA PRO A 94 1.08 -2.23 9.04
C PRO A 94 -0.20 -2.36 8.24
N PRO A 95 -0.55 -1.31 7.47
CA PRO A 95 -1.70 -0.47 7.79
C PRO A 95 -2.96 -1.25 8.17
N ASP A 96 -3.53 -0.89 9.32
CA ASP A 96 -4.69 -1.57 9.91
C ASP A 96 -5.83 -1.79 8.92
N GLY A 97 -6.46 -2.96 9.03
CA GLY A 97 -7.61 -3.38 8.25
C GLY A 97 -7.32 -3.74 6.79
N MET A 98 -6.07 -3.78 6.35
CA MET A 98 -5.73 -4.31 5.02
C MET A 98 -5.74 -5.84 5.01
N LYS A 99 -6.20 -6.43 3.91
CA LYS A 99 -6.24 -7.90 3.72
C LYS A 99 -5.15 -8.37 2.75
N ALA A 100 -4.80 -9.65 2.83
CA ALA A 100 -3.91 -10.28 1.86
C ALA A 100 -4.45 -10.05 0.44
N GLY A 101 -3.58 -9.67 -0.49
CA GLY A 101 -3.96 -9.33 -1.86
C GLY A 101 -4.50 -7.91 -2.03
N GLU A 102 -4.72 -7.13 -0.96
CA GLU A 102 -5.09 -5.72 -1.07
C GLU A 102 -3.88 -4.84 -1.39
N ARG A 103 -4.13 -3.74 -2.10
CA ARG A 103 -3.15 -2.66 -2.29
C ARG A 103 -3.81 -1.31 -2.00
N ARG A 104 -3.07 -0.41 -1.36
CA ARG A 104 -3.58 0.92 -1.01
C ARG A 104 -2.48 1.98 -1.17
N TRP A 105 -2.87 3.11 -1.74
CA TRP A 105 -2.05 4.32 -1.78
C TRP A 105 -2.38 5.19 -0.57
N PHE A 106 -1.36 5.65 0.15
CA PHE A 106 -1.47 6.52 1.31
C PHE A 106 -0.98 7.92 0.98
N ALA A 107 -1.46 8.90 1.75
CA ALA A 107 -0.95 10.27 1.68
C ALA A 107 0.52 10.32 2.12
N ASP A 108 1.26 11.30 1.61
CA ASP A 108 2.71 11.41 1.77
C ASP A 108 3.15 11.67 3.22
N ASP A 109 2.27 12.21 4.06
CA ASP A 109 2.49 12.44 5.49
C ASP A 109 2.29 11.19 6.35
N VAL A 110 1.77 10.10 5.77
CA VAL A 110 1.65 8.80 6.44
C VAL A 110 3.03 8.14 6.52
N ILE A 111 3.45 7.82 7.73
CA ILE A 111 4.66 7.03 7.96
C ILE A 111 4.28 5.55 7.85
N LEU A 112 4.76 4.87 6.80
CA LEU A 112 4.63 3.41 6.71
C LEU A 112 5.41 2.77 7.86
N PRO A 113 4.83 1.79 8.59
CA PRO A 113 5.55 1.15 9.69
C PRO A 113 6.83 0.46 9.22
N PHE A 114 7.84 0.50 10.08
CA PHE A 114 9.09 -0.24 9.94
C PHE A 114 9.10 -1.33 11.01
N VAL A 115 9.45 -2.57 10.66
CA VAL A 115 9.40 -3.71 11.57
C VAL A 115 10.76 -4.39 11.61
N SER A 116 11.57 -4.22 12.66
CA SER A 116 12.98 -4.67 12.66
C SER A 116 13.18 -6.19 12.56
N ASP A 117 12.22 -7.01 13.03
CA ASP A 117 12.36 -8.47 13.15
C ASP A 117 11.21 -9.24 12.47
N GLY A 118 10.78 -8.73 11.31
CA GLY A 118 9.65 -9.24 10.57
C GLY A 118 9.93 -10.44 9.65
N ALA A 119 11.20 -10.83 9.53
CA ALA A 119 11.73 -11.62 8.41
C ALA A 119 11.14 -11.16 7.07
N CYS A 120 10.80 -12.10 6.19
CA CYS A 120 10.13 -11.81 4.92
C CYS A 120 8.60 -11.72 5.04
N ALA A 121 8.04 -11.65 6.25
CA ALA A 121 6.64 -11.26 6.44
C ALA A 121 6.44 -9.75 6.23
N TYR A 122 7.52 -8.97 6.25
CA TYR A 122 7.57 -7.55 5.96
C TYR A 122 8.70 -7.28 4.95
N ILE A 123 8.40 -6.59 3.87
CA ILE A 123 9.36 -6.30 2.80
C ILE A 123 9.26 -4.81 2.46
N ASP A 124 10.38 -4.10 2.65
CA ASP A 124 10.54 -2.73 2.19
C ASP A 124 10.89 -2.70 0.72
N VAL A 125 10.18 -1.88 -0.03
CA VAL A 125 10.38 -1.69 -1.46
C VAL A 125 10.58 -0.21 -1.74
N GLU A 126 11.64 0.11 -2.46
CA GLU A 126 11.85 1.46 -2.99
C GLU A 126 11.78 1.43 -4.51
N TYR A 127 11.08 2.40 -5.08
CA TYR A 127 10.96 2.57 -6.52
C TYR A 127 11.31 4.00 -6.94
N GLN A 128 12.14 4.11 -7.97
CA GLN A 128 12.54 5.37 -8.57
C GLN A 128 11.68 5.66 -9.80
N VAL A 129 10.95 6.77 -9.79
CA VAL A 129 9.93 7.09 -10.81
C VAL A 129 10.57 7.43 -12.15
N GLY A 130 11.60 8.28 -12.15
CA GLY A 130 12.30 8.71 -13.36
C GLY A 130 13.02 7.58 -14.08
N SER A 131 13.80 6.77 -13.34
CA SER A 131 14.55 5.63 -13.92
C SER A 131 13.69 4.37 -14.09
N LYS A 132 12.51 4.32 -13.47
CA LYS A 132 11.60 3.16 -13.46
C LYS A 132 12.28 1.89 -12.96
N THR A 133 13.04 2.01 -11.88
CA THR A 133 13.79 0.91 -11.25
C THR A 133 13.29 0.66 -9.83
N VAL A 134 13.44 -0.59 -9.37
CA VAL A 134 13.22 -0.99 -7.98
C VAL A 134 14.62 -1.20 -7.37
N PRO A 135 15.32 -0.16 -6.90
CA PRO A 135 16.67 -0.31 -6.35
C PRO A 135 16.73 -1.15 -5.07
N LYS A 136 15.61 -1.31 -4.36
CA LYS A 136 15.55 -2.05 -3.09
C LYS A 136 14.25 -2.84 -2.97
N ALA A 137 14.38 -4.11 -2.59
CA ALA A 137 13.32 -4.97 -2.09
C ALA A 137 13.94 -5.90 -1.03
N SER A 138 13.71 -5.63 0.26
CA SER A 138 14.43 -6.30 1.35
C SER A 138 13.51 -6.76 2.47
N CYS A 139 13.72 -7.97 2.97
CA CYS A 139 13.11 -8.46 4.20
C CYS A 139 13.66 -7.69 5.41
N HIS A 140 12.89 -7.65 6.49
CA HIS A 140 13.36 -7.08 7.75
C HIS A 140 13.90 -8.18 8.67
N GLY A 141 15.20 -8.21 8.94
CA GLY A 141 15.87 -9.24 9.72
C GLY A 141 16.84 -10.08 8.89
N GLU A 142 17.61 -10.95 9.54
CA GLU A 142 18.52 -11.87 8.86
C GLU A 142 17.73 -13.02 8.22
N GLY A 143 17.90 -13.20 6.91
CA GLY A 143 17.40 -14.35 6.16
C GLY A 143 18.45 -15.44 6.06
#